data_AF-A0A9D9X0E3-F1
#
_entry.id   AF-A0A9D9X0E3-F1
#
_cell.length_a   1.000
_cell.length_b   1.000
_cell.length_c   1.000
_cell.angle_alpha   90.00
_cell.angle_beta   90.00
_cell.angle_gamma   90.00
#
_symmetry.space_group_name_H-M   'P 1'
#
loop_
_entity.id
_entity.type
_entity.pdbx_description
1 polymer ?
#
loop_
_entity_poly.entity_id
_entity_poly.type
_entity_poly.pdbx_seq_one_letter_code
_entity_poly.pdbx_strand_id
1 'polypeptide(L)'
;MLFRPSFCANCGDKVERAEWHMWTSRRFCLVCETEFKGQDMIPRVLVIGGLILGLAGVGRMISGDVSELGSKQPRRTVEQSVPAKLTSVNVPVPQPPVSLSAPLAETIREPSADQKIAKLKAVEPPAEPVYYCGAATKKGTPCTRRVKGNVRCYQHVGMPAMVSGDKLRAG
;
A
#
# COMPACT_ATOMS: atom_id res chain seq x y z
N MET A 1 -6.28 8.93 20.17
CA MET A 1 -5.80 9.84 19.11
C MET A 1 -5.20 9.00 18.01
N LEU A 2 -5.83 8.98 16.83
CA LEU A 2 -5.37 8.19 15.69
C LEU A 2 -4.22 8.94 15.01
N PHE A 3 -3.02 8.35 15.04
CA PHE A 3 -1.86 8.90 14.35
C PHE A 3 -2.17 9.06 12.86
N ARG A 4 -2.09 10.30 12.36
CA ARG A 4 -2.37 10.67 10.98
C ARG A 4 -1.03 11.07 10.34
N PRO A 5 -0.36 10.15 9.63
CA PRO A 5 0.94 10.43 9.05
C PRO A 5 0.81 11.50 7.98
N SER A 6 1.76 12.44 7.98
CA SER A 6 1.82 13.51 6.99
C SER A 6 2.40 13.06 5.65
N PHE A 7 3.14 11.95 5.62
CA PHE A 7 3.87 11.47 4.44
C PHE A 7 3.61 9.98 4.17
N CYS A 8 3.62 9.61 2.89
CA CYS A 8 3.52 8.23 2.41
C CYS A 8 4.79 7.43 2.75
N ALA A 9 4.64 6.21 3.25
CA ALA A 9 5.75 5.33 3.59
C ALA A 9 6.49 4.73 2.38
N ASN A 10 5.87 4.75 1.19
CA ASN A 10 6.46 4.20 -0.04
C ASN A 10 7.12 5.29 -0.90
N CYS A 11 6.34 6.31 -1.31
CA CYS A 11 6.83 7.37 -2.20
C CYS A 11 7.32 8.64 -1.49
N GLY A 12 7.00 8.82 -0.20
CA GLY A 12 7.35 10.05 0.53
C GLY A 12 6.46 11.26 0.26
N ASP A 13 5.47 11.16 -0.63
CA ASP A 13 4.55 12.26 -0.91
C ASP A 13 3.67 12.62 0.29
N LYS A 14 3.30 13.89 0.37
CA LYS A 14 2.40 14.39 1.41
C LYS A 14 1.00 13.81 1.21
N VAL A 15 0.44 13.21 2.27
CA VAL A 15 -0.88 12.57 2.22
C VAL A 15 -1.96 13.63 2.46
N GLU A 16 -2.54 14.15 1.38
CA GLU A 16 -3.67 15.10 1.44
C GLU A 16 -4.98 14.35 1.24
N ARG A 17 -5.56 13.86 2.34
CA ARG A 17 -6.89 13.21 2.35
C ARG A 17 -7.80 13.87 3.37
N ALA A 18 -8.90 14.44 2.88
CA ALA A 18 -9.92 15.09 3.69
C ALA A 18 -10.64 14.09 4.60
N GLU A 19 -11.01 12.95 4.03
CA GLU A 19 -11.75 11.86 4.67
C GLU A 19 -10.84 10.67 4.96
N TRP A 20 -10.91 10.17 6.20
CA TRP A 20 -10.15 9.01 6.67
C TRP A 20 -11.12 7.92 7.08
N HIS A 21 -11.13 6.83 6.33
CA HIS A 21 -11.91 5.66 6.65
C HIS A 21 -11.08 4.64 7.43
N MET A 22 -11.73 3.79 8.23
CA MET A 22 -11.03 2.75 8.99
C MET A 22 -10.41 1.67 8.09
N TRP A 23 -10.97 1.48 6.90
CA TRP A 23 -10.48 0.49 5.92
C TRP A 23 -9.37 1.03 5.03
N THR A 24 -9.26 2.35 4.83
CA THR A 24 -8.19 2.97 4.03
C THR A 24 -6.84 2.86 4.72
N SER A 25 -5.80 2.55 3.95
CA SER A 25 -4.46 2.32 4.53
C SER A 25 -3.94 3.59 5.21
N ARG A 26 -3.35 3.43 6.40
CA ARG A 26 -2.74 4.56 7.12
C ARG A 26 -1.40 4.98 6.57
N ARG A 27 -0.75 4.17 5.73
CA ARG A 27 0.66 4.34 5.38
C ARG A 27 0.90 4.88 3.97
N PHE A 28 -0.08 4.79 3.07
CA PHE A 28 0.13 5.03 1.64
C PHE A 28 -0.67 6.22 1.12
N CYS A 29 -0.16 7.01 0.18
CA CYS A 29 -0.97 8.01 -0.53
C CYS A 29 -2.07 7.34 -1.37
N LEU A 30 -2.98 8.11 -1.97
CA LEU A 30 -4.07 7.56 -2.81
C LEU A 30 -3.55 6.67 -3.96
N VAL A 31 -2.40 7.03 -4.55
CA VAL A 31 -1.79 6.27 -5.64
C VAL A 31 -1.22 4.96 -5.12
N CYS A 32 -0.28 5.01 -4.17
CA CYS A 32 0.31 3.82 -3.59
C CYS A 32 -0.73 2.93 -2.87
N GLU A 33 -1.82 3.48 -2.37
CA GLU A 33 -2.90 2.68 -1.79
C GLU A 33 -3.52 1.74 -2.82
N THR A 34 -3.71 2.16 -4.08
CA THR A 34 -4.27 1.29 -5.12
C THR A 34 -3.33 0.15 -5.51
N GLU A 35 -2.02 0.42 -5.54
CA GLU A 35 -0.99 -0.55 -5.88
C GLU A 35 -0.76 -1.58 -4.76
N PHE A 36 -0.67 -1.11 -3.51
CA PHE A 36 -0.39 -1.96 -2.35
C PHE A 36 -1.65 -2.43 -1.61
N LYS A 37 -2.85 -2.15 -2.14
CA LYS A 37 -4.13 -2.53 -1.50
C LYS A 37 -4.22 -4.03 -1.25
N GLY A 38 -3.73 -4.84 -2.19
CA GLY A 38 -3.74 -6.29 -2.09
C GLY A 38 -2.94 -6.76 -0.87
N GLN A 39 -1.69 -6.31 -0.73
CA GLN A 39 -0.83 -6.74 0.37
C GLN A 39 -1.33 -6.33 1.76
N ASP A 40 -1.93 -5.14 1.89
CA ASP A 40 -2.47 -4.68 3.18
C ASP A 40 -3.80 -5.37 3.53
N MET A 41 -4.55 -5.86 2.53
CA MET A 41 -5.80 -6.59 2.74
C MET A 41 -5.60 -8.07 3.04
N ILE A 42 -4.54 -8.71 2.52
CA ILE A 42 -4.23 -10.13 2.76
C ILE A 42 -4.26 -10.50 4.26
N PRO A 43 -3.51 -9.85 5.17
CA PRO A 43 -3.52 -10.24 6.58
C PRO A 43 -4.90 -10.05 7.22
N ARG A 44 -5.66 -9.03 6.83
CA ARG A 44 -7.02 -8.80 7.34
C ARG A 44 -7.97 -9.89 6.88
N VAL A 45 -7.92 -10.24 5.60
CA VAL A 45 -8.74 -11.31 5.03
C VAL A 45 -8.39 -12.66 5.65
N LEU A 46 -7.10 -12.94 5.90
CA LEU A 46 -6.68 -14.16 6.58
C LEU A 46 -7.19 -14.24 8.02
N VAL A 47 -7.11 -13.14 8.78
CA VAL A 47 -7.63 -13.10 10.16
C VAL A 47 -9.15 -13.26 10.17
N ILE A 48 -9.88 -12.52 9.34
CA ILE A 48 -11.34 -12.58 9.27
C ILE A 48 -11.80 -13.95 8.76
N GLY A 49 -11.19 -14.43 7.68
CA GLY A 49 -11.47 -15.75 7.11
C GLY A 49 -11.17 -16.87 8.09
N GLY A 50 -10.05 -16.79 8.81
CA GLY A 50 -9.69 -17.73 9.88
C GLY A 50 -10.68 -17.70 11.05
N LEU A 51 -11.16 -16.53 11.45
CA LEU A 51 -12.20 -16.39 12.48
C LEU A 51 -13.52 -17.04 12.05
N ILE A 52 -13.97 -16.77 10.82
CA ILE A 52 -15.20 -17.34 10.28
C ILE A 52 -15.09 -18.86 10.16
N LEU A 53 -13.97 -19.36 9.61
CA LEU A 53 -13.74 -20.79 9.46
C LEU A 53 -13.60 -21.48 10.82
N GLY A 54 -12.98 -20.82 11.80
CA GLY A 54 -12.87 -21.29 13.18
C GLY A 54 -14.24 -21.38 13.85
N LEU A 55 -15.08 -20.34 13.75
CA LEU A 55 -16.44 -20.35 14.28
C LEU A 55 -17.32 -21.39 13.60
N ALA A 56 -17.21 -21.54 12.28
CA ALA A 56 -17.94 -22.56 11.53
C ALA A 56 -17.47 -23.98 11.89
N GLY A 57 -16.16 -24.19 12.05
CA GLY A 57 -15.57 -25.47 12.45
C GLY A 57 -15.98 -25.87 13.87
N VAL A 58 -15.86 -24.94 14.83
CA VAL A 58 -16.29 -25.17 16.22
C VAL A 58 -17.81 -25.35 16.30
N GLY A 59 -18.58 -24.54 15.57
CA GLY A 59 -20.03 -24.66 15.49
C GLY A 59 -20.48 -26.02 14.93
N ARG A 60 -19.78 -26.56 13.93
CA ARG A 60 -20.02 -27.91 13.38
C ARG A 60 -19.69 -29.01 14.38
N MET A 61 -18.63 -28.85 15.18
CA MET A 61 -18.29 -29.84 16.21
C MET A 61 -19.28 -29.85 17.38
N ILE A 62 -19.83 -28.69 17.77
CA ILE A 62 -20.80 -28.60 18.86
C ILE A 62 -22.23 -28.94 18.39
N SER A 63 -22.57 -28.64 17.14
CA SER A 63 -23.90 -28.91 16.57
C SER A 63 -24.03 -30.31 15.95
N GLY A 64 -22.94 -31.07 15.87
CA GLY A 64 -22.90 -32.43 15.32
C GLY A 64 -23.73 -33.45 16.11
N ASP A 65 -24.01 -33.20 17.40
CA ASP A 65 -24.79 -34.10 18.26
C ASP A 65 -26.25 -33.64 18.52
N VAL A 66 -26.69 -32.50 17.95
CA VAL A 66 -28.06 -31.94 18.18
C VAL A 66 -28.94 -32.00 16.93
N SER A 67 -28.64 -32.91 15.99
CA SER A 67 -29.57 -33.25 14.90
C SER A 67 -30.28 -34.60 15.10
N GLU A 68 -30.13 -35.25 16.27
CA GLU A 68 -30.73 -36.57 16.53
C GLU A 68 -31.93 -36.55 17.52
N LEU A 69 -32.81 -35.56 17.48
CA LEU A 69 -34.12 -35.66 18.17
C LEU A 69 -35.19 -34.82 17.46
N GLY A 70 -35.51 -35.21 16.22
CA GLY A 70 -36.55 -34.54 15.45
C GLY A 70 -37.01 -35.32 14.22
N SER A 71 -37.43 -36.57 14.43
CA SER A 71 -38.51 -37.27 13.69
C SER A 71 -38.15 -38.72 13.37
N LYS A 72 -38.48 -39.59 14.32
CA LYS A 72 -38.78 -41.00 14.02
C LYS A 72 -40.11 -41.05 13.28
N GLN A 73 -40.11 -41.49 12.02
CA GLN A 73 -41.16 -42.41 11.59
C GLN A 73 -40.62 -43.39 10.54
N PRO A 74 -40.76 -44.72 10.77
CA PRO A 74 -40.30 -45.73 9.84
C PRO A 74 -41.40 -46.19 8.88
N ARG A 75 -40.95 -46.81 7.79
CA ARG A 75 -41.60 -47.91 7.03
C ARG A 75 -42.52 -47.51 5.88
N ARG A 76 -42.03 -47.72 4.65
CA ARG A 76 -42.43 -48.93 3.88
C ARG A 76 -41.50 -49.20 2.70
N THR A 77 -40.95 -50.41 2.75
CA THR A 77 -40.35 -51.19 1.69
C THR A 77 -41.29 -51.32 0.49
N VAL A 78 -40.83 -51.02 -0.73
CA VAL A 78 -41.09 -51.85 -1.91
C VAL A 78 -39.78 -51.93 -2.71
N GLU A 79 -39.35 -53.16 -2.83
CA GLU A 79 -38.22 -53.75 -3.53
C GLU A 79 -38.48 -53.76 -5.04
N GLN A 80 -37.52 -53.35 -5.88
CA GLN A 80 -37.29 -54.08 -7.15
C GLN A 80 -35.91 -53.80 -7.80
N SER A 81 -35.11 -54.86 -7.81
CA SER A 81 -34.15 -55.33 -8.83
C SER A 81 -32.91 -54.50 -9.21
N VAL A 82 -31.77 -54.99 -8.71
CA VAL A 82 -30.40 -55.02 -9.28
C VAL A 82 -30.34 -55.96 -10.53
N PRO A 83 -29.19 -56.22 -11.24
CA PRO A 83 -27.83 -55.65 -11.19
C PRO A 83 -27.07 -55.49 -12.55
N ALA A 84 -25.93 -54.77 -12.53
CA ALA A 84 -24.61 -55.17 -13.10
C ALA A 84 -23.61 -54.01 -12.89
N LYS A 85 -22.58 -54.04 -12.02
CA LYS A 85 -21.24 -54.70 -12.12
C LYS A 85 -20.59 -54.47 -13.50
N LEU A 86 -19.36 -53.96 -13.70
CA LEU A 86 -18.07 -53.96 -12.98
C LEU A 86 -17.26 -52.73 -13.48
N THR A 87 -16.59 -51.93 -12.63
CA THR A 87 -15.20 -52.06 -12.13
C THR A 87 -14.10 -51.60 -13.10
N SER A 88 -13.20 -50.74 -12.59
CA SER A 88 -11.71 -50.70 -12.77
C SER A 88 -11.19 -49.27 -13.01
N VAL A 89 -10.68 -48.50 -12.02
CA VAL A 89 -9.39 -48.54 -11.26
C VAL A 89 -8.29 -47.61 -11.84
N ASN A 90 -7.79 -46.71 -10.96
CA ASN A 90 -6.52 -45.92 -10.87
C ASN A 90 -6.19 -44.81 -11.91
N VAL A 91 -6.00 -43.49 -11.59
CA VAL A 91 -5.03 -42.75 -10.71
C VAL A 91 -3.63 -42.59 -11.37
N PRO A 92 -2.81 -41.50 -11.24
CA PRO A 92 -2.96 -40.03 -10.97
C PRO A 92 -2.10 -39.05 -11.89
N VAL A 93 -2.38 -37.72 -11.88
CA VAL A 93 -1.53 -36.45 -11.76
C VAL A 93 -0.14 -36.34 -12.49
N PRO A 94 0.57 -35.18 -12.79
CA PRO A 94 0.34 -33.71 -12.93
C PRO A 94 0.92 -32.97 -14.22
N GLN A 95 0.35 -31.79 -14.55
CA GLN A 95 0.88 -30.48 -15.10
C GLN A 95 1.94 -30.36 -16.27
N PRO A 96 2.42 -29.14 -16.67
CA PRO A 96 2.24 -28.42 -17.98
C PRO A 96 3.61 -28.23 -18.72
N PRO A 97 3.98 -27.18 -19.51
CA PRO A 97 3.29 -26.06 -20.19
C PRO A 97 3.70 -25.91 -21.70
N VAL A 98 3.38 -24.74 -22.29
CA VAL A 98 4.02 -24.04 -23.44
C VAL A 98 3.31 -24.01 -24.81
N SER A 99 3.04 -22.78 -25.27
CA SER A 99 3.13 -22.27 -26.66
C SER A 99 2.85 -20.75 -26.59
N LEU A 100 3.88 -19.92 -26.45
CA LEU A 100 4.57 -19.16 -27.51
C LEU A 100 3.66 -18.49 -28.55
N SER A 101 3.62 -17.16 -28.53
CA SER A 101 3.72 -16.30 -29.72
C SER A 101 4.12 -14.88 -29.28
N ALA A 102 5.14 -14.34 -29.96
CA ALA A 102 5.90 -13.14 -29.63
C ALA A 102 5.51 -11.95 -30.55
N PRO A 103 6.39 -10.99 -30.92
CA PRO A 103 6.39 -9.61 -30.40
C PRO A 103 6.22 -8.53 -31.49
N LEU A 104 5.99 -7.27 -31.09
CA LEU A 104 6.28 -6.07 -31.90
C LEU A 104 6.31 -4.85 -30.96
N ALA A 105 7.49 -4.35 -30.57
CA ALA A 105 8.20 -3.21 -31.17
C ALA A 105 7.28 -1.97 -31.37
N GLU A 106 7.34 -0.98 -30.48
CA GLU A 106 8.27 0.17 -30.50
C GLU A 106 7.58 1.40 -31.11
N THR A 107 7.47 2.50 -30.35
CA THR A 107 7.61 3.88 -30.86
C THR A 107 7.66 4.86 -29.69
N ILE A 108 8.81 5.50 -29.58
CA ILE A 108 9.17 6.68 -28.80
C ILE A 108 8.25 7.85 -29.16
N ARG A 109 7.82 8.65 -28.16
CA ARG A 109 7.50 10.08 -28.30
C ARG A 109 7.22 10.75 -26.93
N GLU A 110 8.23 11.42 -26.40
CA GLU A 110 8.12 12.77 -25.79
C GLU A 110 8.70 13.77 -26.82
N PRO A 111 8.56 15.12 -26.73
CA PRO A 111 8.08 15.94 -25.61
C PRO A 111 7.12 17.10 -26.02
N SER A 112 6.77 17.91 -25.02
CA SER A 112 6.46 19.35 -25.11
C SER A 112 5.01 19.78 -25.35
N ALA A 113 4.42 20.43 -24.35
CA ALA A 113 3.84 21.77 -24.52
C ALA A 113 3.57 22.40 -23.15
N ASP A 114 4.27 23.49 -22.89
CA ASP A 114 3.89 24.61 -22.04
C ASP A 114 2.39 24.71 -21.72
N GLN A 115 2.03 24.49 -20.46
CA GLN A 115 0.86 25.15 -19.88
C GLN A 115 1.31 26.07 -18.75
N LYS A 116 1.74 27.23 -19.24
CA LYS A 116 1.88 28.50 -18.54
C LYS A 116 0.50 28.91 -17.99
N ILE A 117 0.07 28.31 -16.88
CA ILE A 117 -1.08 28.84 -16.13
C ILE A 117 -0.59 30.05 -15.34
N ALA A 118 -1.05 31.20 -15.84
CA ALA A 118 -0.84 32.51 -15.28
C ALA A 118 -1.32 32.58 -13.82
N LYS A 119 -0.39 32.94 -12.94
CA LYS A 119 -0.51 34.08 -12.01
C LYS A 119 -1.90 34.29 -11.39
N LEU A 120 -2.29 33.39 -10.50
CA LEU A 120 -3.20 33.75 -9.40
C LEU A 120 -2.34 34.27 -8.25
N LYS A 121 -2.48 35.57 -7.99
CA LYS A 121 -1.93 36.29 -6.84
C LYS A 121 -2.31 35.54 -5.55
N ALA A 122 -1.40 34.70 -5.06
CA ALA A 122 -1.45 34.21 -3.71
C ALA A 122 -0.91 35.32 -2.80
N VAL A 123 -1.74 35.70 -1.84
CA VAL A 123 -1.45 36.62 -0.73
C VAL A 123 -0.05 36.34 -0.19
N GLU A 124 0.82 37.34 -0.23
CA GLU A 124 2.17 37.27 0.34
C GLU A 124 2.07 37.08 1.86
N PRO A 125 2.48 35.94 2.43
CA PRO A 125 2.89 35.94 3.82
C PRO A 125 4.14 36.83 3.96
N PRO A 126 4.37 37.48 5.12
CA PRO A 126 5.58 38.29 5.32
C PRO A 126 6.79 37.46 4.90
N ALA A 127 7.61 38.01 4.00
CA ALA A 127 8.75 37.35 3.41
C ALA A 127 9.70 36.86 4.52
N GLU A 128 9.49 35.63 4.98
CA GLU A 128 10.38 35.00 5.94
C GLU A 128 11.75 34.90 5.27
N PRO A 129 12.79 35.46 5.88
CA PRO A 129 14.11 35.44 5.27
C PRO A 129 14.55 34.01 5.02
N VAL A 130 14.85 33.70 3.76
CA VAL A 130 15.36 32.38 3.38
C VAL A 130 16.81 32.31 3.83
N TYR A 131 17.15 31.34 4.67
CA TYR A 131 18.53 31.15 5.12
C TYR A 131 19.23 30.04 4.35
N TYR A 132 20.54 30.17 4.17
CA TYR A 132 21.43 29.18 3.57
C TYR A 132 22.38 28.57 4.60
N CYS A 133 22.74 27.31 4.39
CA CYS A 133 23.61 26.56 5.31
C CYS A 133 25.00 27.18 5.45
N GLY A 134 25.63 27.62 4.35
CA GLY A 134 26.94 28.28 4.33
C GLY A 134 28.13 27.50 4.91
N ALA A 135 27.97 26.21 5.22
CA ALA A 135 29.06 25.37 5.73
C ALA A 135 30.08 25.05 4.64
N ALA A 136 31.31 24.78 5.04
CA ALA A 136 32.37 24.31 4.16
C ALA A 136 31.98 22.96 3.55
N THR A 137 31.83 22.90 2.24
CA THR A 137 31.71 21.61 1.55
C THR A 137 33.08 20.98 1.34
N LYS A 138 33.12 19.68 1.02
CA LYS A 138 34.38 18.99 0.63
C LYS A 138 35.11 19.65 -0.55
N LYS A 139 34.40 20.46 -1.35
CA LYS A 139 34.94 21.19 -2.51
C LYS A 139 35.43 22.61 -2.14
N GLY A 140 35.37 23.01 -0.87
CA GLY A 140 35.79 24.32 -0.39
C GLY A 140 34.80 25.46 -0.67
N THR A 141 33.66 25.19 -1.31
CA THR A 141 32.61 26.19 -1.55
C THR A 141 31.55 26.16 -0.44
N PRO A 142 30.89 27.29 -0.13
CA PRO A 142 29.86 27.34 0.89
C PRO A 142 28.59 26.61 0.45
N CYS A 143 27.98 25.87 1.36
CA CYS A 143 26.75 25.14 1.09
C CYS A 143 25.56 26.09 0.84
N THR A 144 24.98 26.05 -0.36
CA THR A 144 23.82 26.86 -0.78
C THR A 144 22.48 26.20 -0.46
N ARG A 145 22.46 25.19 0.42
CA ARG A 145 21.21 24.52 0.79
C ARG A 145 20.36 25.43 1.69
N ARG A 146 19.08 25.57 1.34
CA ARG A 146 18.11 26.33 2.14
C ARG A 146 17.82 25.64 3.47
N VAL A 147 17.74 26.42 4.51
CA VAL A 147 17.52 26.01 5.90
C VAL A 147 16.58 26.98 6.58
N LYS A 148 15.92 26.53 7.66
CA LYS A 148 15.02 27.36 8.43
C LYS A 148 15.80 28.02 9.57
N GLY A 149 16.15 29.30 9.40
CA GLY A 149 16.98 30.07 10.34
C GLY A 149 18.48 29.87 10.16
N ASN A 150 19.28 30.38 11.10
CA ASN A 150 20.75 30.25 11.11
C ASN A 150 21.22 28.86 11.59
N VAL A 151 20.67 27.81 10.99
CA VAL A 151 21.03 26.41 11.27
C VAL A 151 21.80 25.81 10.11
N ARG A 152 22.49 24.69 10.32
CA ARG A 152 23.15 23.94 9.24
C ARG A 152 22.20 22.91 8.66
N CYS A 153 22.43 22.54 7.41
CA CYS A 153 21.66 21.45 6.82
C CYS A 153 22.05 20.12 7.47
N TYR A 154 21.22 19.09 7.27
CA TYR A 154 21.44 17.76 7.84
C TYR A 154 22.79 17.12 7.43
N GLN A 155 23.43 17.60 6.35
CA GLN A 155 24.74 17.12 5.91
C GLN A 155 25.92 17.78 6.63
N HIS A 156 25.69 18.93 7.30
CA HIS A 156 26.74 19.74 7.92
C HIS A 156 26.42 20.08 9.39
N VAL A 157 25.75 19.16 10.08
CA VAL A 157 25.45 19.31 11.51
C VAL A 157 26.76 19.44 12.30
N GLY A 158 26.87 20.48 13.10
CA GLY A 158 28.07 20.74 13.94
C GLY A 158 29.23 21.43 13.23
N MET A 159 29.14 21.72 11.93
CA MET A 159 30.19 22.46 11.21
C MET A 159 29.96 23.98 11.27
N PRO A 160 31.01 24.79 11.46
CA PRO A 160 30.89 26.24 11.41
C PRO A 160 30.53 26.71 9.98
N ALA A 161 29.82 27.83 9.88
CA ALA A 161 29.64 28.49 8.59
C ALA A 161 30.96 29.15 8.18
N MET A 162 31.29 29.07 6.89
CA MET A 162 32.38 29.85 6.29
C MET A 162 31.98 31.32 6.06
N VAL A 163 30.69 31.64 6.16
CA VAL A 163 30.13 32.95 5.83
C VAL A 163 29.41 33.55 7.04
N SER A 164 29.53 34.87 7.22
CA SER A 164 28.86 35.62 8.28
C SER A 164 27.33 35.53 8.16
N GLY A 165 26.62 35.65 9.28
CA GLY A 165 25.17 35.46 9.37
C GLY A 165 24.36 36.31 8.38
N ASP A 166 24.83 37.53 8.07
CA ASP A 166 24.18 38.42 7.10
C ASP A 166 24.22 37.89 5.67
N LYS A 167 25.30 37.18 5.29
CA LYS A 167 25.43 36.54 3.96
C LYS A 167 24.70 35.22 3.86
N LEU A 168 24.29 34.63 5.00
CA LEU A 168 23.45 33.43 5.02
C LEU A 168 21.98 33.75 4.76
N ARG A 169 21.58 35.01 4.96
CA ARG A 169 20.22 35.48 4.69
C ARG A 169 20.10 35.86 3.21
N ALA A 170 19.22 35.19 2.47
CA ALA A 170 18.75 35.68 1.19
C ALA A 170 17.84 36.89 1.48
N GLY A 171 18.34 38.07 1.16
CA GLY A 171 17.56 39.31 1.13
C GLY A 171 16.61 39.34 -0.05
#